data_AF-A0A401H787-F1
#
_entry.id   AF-A0A401H787-F1
#
_cell.length_a   1.000
_cell.length_b   1.000
_cell.length_c   1.000
_cell.angle_alpha   90.00
_cell.angle_beta   90.00
_cell.angle_gamma   90.00
#
_symmetry.space_group_name_H-M   'P 1'
#
loop_
_entity.id
_entity.type
_entity.pdbx_description
1 polymer ?
#
loop_
_entity_poly.entity_id
_entity_poly.type
_entity_poly.pdbx_seq_one_letter_code
_entity_poly.pdbx_strand_id
1 'polypeptide(L)' 'MAKAVDPVCGMEVETSSAMYKTVYKGKIYYFCSPQCKTAFEKNPEYYLTHGPQGMPGHEHHEHHGHHGHGHGCGC' A
#
# COMPACT_ATOMS: atom_id res chain seq x y z
N MET A 1 24.36 4.47 -0.87
CA MET A 1 23.68 3.27 -0.33
C MET A 1 22.55 2.94 -1.27
N ALA A 2 22.48 1.71 -1.78
CA ALA A 2 21.42 1.35 -2.72
C ALA A 2 20.12 1.09 -1.93
N LYS A 3 19.05 1.77 -2.32
CA LYS A 3 17.70 1.60 -1.77
C LYS A 3 16.81 1.04 -2.87
N ALA A 4 15.95 0.10 -2.51
CA ALA A 4 14.95 -0.49 -3.37
C ALA A 4 13.57 -0.25 -2.78
N VAL A 5 12.57 -0.05 -3.63
CA VAL A 5 11.19 0.11 -3.20
C VAL A 5 10.53 -1.26 -3.16
N ASP A 6 9.89 -1.59 -2.04
CA ASP A 6 9.09 -2.80 -1.90
C ASP A 6 7.83 -2.68 -2.78
N PRO A 7 7.64 -3.55 -3.78
CA PRO A 7 6.51 -3.48 -4.71
C PRO A 7 5.16 -3.83 -4.06
N VAL A 8 5.14 -4.37 -2.85
CA VAL A 8 3.93 -4.74 -2.13
C VAL A 8 3.39 -3.55 -1.33
N CYS A 9 4.23 -2.99 -0.47
CA CYS A 9 3.82 -1.91 0.46
C CYS A 9 4.29 -0.51 0.02
N GLY A 10 5.24 -0.40 -0.90
CA GLY A 10 5.80 0.88 -1.36
C GLY A 10 6.88 1.45 -0.44
N MET A 11 7.34 0.68 0.55
CA MET A 11 8.34 1.13 1.51
C MET A 11 9.75 1.07 0.92
N GLU A 12 10.59 2.06 1.23
CA GLU A 12 12.02 2.02 0.90
C GLU A 12 12.76 1.03 1.80
N VAL A 13 13.49 0.12 1.18
CA VAL A 13 14.29 -0.93 1.82
C VAL A 13 15.75 -0.76 1.43
N GLU A 14 16.66 -0.80 2.40
CA GLU A 14 18.08 -0.72 2.13
C GLU A 14 18.61 -2.05 1.57
N THR A 15 19.06 -2.08 0.31
CA THR A 15 19.49 -3.32 -0.34
C THR A 15 20.74 -3.92 0.30
N SER A 16 21.53 -3.11 1.00
CA SER A 16 22.73 -3.54 1.72
C SER A 16 22.42 -4.31 3.01
N SER A 17 21.26 -4.05 3.64
CA SER A 17 20.83 -4.70 4.89
C SER A 17 19.61 -5.63 4.68
N ALA A 18 19.02 -5.61 3.48
CA ALA A 18 17.84 -6.39 3.16
C ALA A 18 18.08 -7.90 3.29
N MET A 19 17.54 -8.47 4.36
CA MET A 19 17.53 -9.93 4.58
C MET A 19 16.50 -10.63 3.69
N TYR A 20 15.43 -9.92 3.30
CA TYR A 20 14.33 -10.45 2.51
C TYR A 20 14.43 -9.96 1.06
N LYS A 21 14.76 -10.88 0.16
CA LYS A 21 14.84 -10.63 -1.29
C LYS A 21 14.40 -11.86 -2.08
N THR A 22 13.93 -11.64 -3.30
CA THR A 22 13.59 -12.72 -4.24
C THR A 22 14.03 -12.36 -5.66
N VAL A 23 14.24 -13.38 -6.49
CA VAL A 23 14.61 -13.18 -7.90
C VAL A 23 13.40 -13.48 -8.77
N TYR A 24 12.94 -12.50 -9.54
CA TYR A 24 11.79 -12.65 -10.43
C TYR A 24 12.10 -12.03 -11.80
N LYS A 25 11.88 -12.81 -12.88
CA LYS A 25 12.22 -12.41 -14.28
C LYS A 25 13.67 -11.90 -14.43
N GLY A 26 14.61 -12.50 -13.68
CA GLY A 26 16.04 -12.10 -13.69
C GLY A 26 16.36 -10.80 -12.96
N LYS A 27 15.39 -10.20 -12.25
CA LYS A 27 15.58 -9.01 -11.41
C LYS A 27 15.48 -9.38 -9.93
N ILE A 28 16.31 -8.76 -9.10
CA ILE A 28 16.28 -8.93 -7.64
C ILE A 28 15.32 -7.89 -7.06
N TYR A 29 14.32 -8.36 -6.32
CA TYR A 29 13.37 -7.54 -5.56
C TYR A 29 13.65 -7.67 -4.06
N TYR A 30 13.52 -6.57 -3.34
CA TYR A 30 13.80 -6.47 -1.90
C TYR A 30 12.51 -6.12 -1.17
N PHE A 31 12.35 -6.69 0.03
CA PHE A 31 11.13 -6.56 0.82
C PHE A 31 11.44 -6.08 2.23
N CYS A 32 10.55 -5.26 2.79
CA CYS A 32 10.71 -4.75 4.16
C CYS A 32 10.44 -5.85 5.21
N SER A 33 9.70 -6.89 4.83
CA SER A 33 9.21 -7.92 5.73
C SER A 33 9.02 -9.26 5.01
N PRO A 34 9.08 -10.40 5.74
CA PRO A 34 8.82 -11.72 5.15
C PRO A 34 7.39 -11.84 4.62
N GLN A 35 6.46 -11.09 5.20
CA GLN A 35 5.06 -11.00 4.76
C GLN A 35 4.95 -10.44 3.33
N CYS A 36 5.68 -9.34 3.05
CA CYS A 36 5.73 -8.72 1.73
C CYS A 36 6.38 -9.65 0.71
N LYS A 37 7.46 -10.34 1.09
CA LYS A 37 8.07 -11.38 0.24
C LYS A 37 7.05 -12.47 -0.13
N THR A 38 6.38 -13.07 0.84
CA THR A 38 5.40 -14.15 0.59
C THR A 38 4.22 -13.66 -0.24
N ALA A 39 3.73 -12.44 0.01
CA ALA A 39 2.67 -11.83 -0.79
C ALA A 39 3.10 -11.67 -2.25
N PHE A 40 4.30 -11.13 -2.47
CA PHE A 40 4.89 -10.99 -3.80
C PHE A 40 5.09 -12.34 -4.49
N GLU A 41 5.59 -13.36 -3.79
CA GLU A 41 5.79 -14.70 -4.37
C GLU A 41 4.47 -15.36 -4.78
N LYS A 42 3.36 -15.06 -4.09
CA LYS A 42 2.03 -15.56 -4.48
C LYS A 42 1.52 -14.93 -5.78
N ASN A 43 1.71 -13.63 -5.97
CA ASN A 43 1.17 -12.90 -7.13
C ASN A 43 2.12 -11.79 -7.64
N PRO A 44 3.32 -12.15 -8.14
CA PRO A 44 4.34 -11.16 -8.48
C PRO A 44 3.92 -10.25 -9.63
N GLU A 45 3.24 -10.79 -10.64
CA GLU A 45 2.76 -10.02 -11.79
C GLU A 45 1.72 -8.98 -11.39
N TYR A 46 0.90 -9.29 -10.38
CA TYR A 46 -0.09 -8.36 -9.87
C TYR A 46 0.58 -7.13 -9.26
N TYR A 47 1.53 -7.31 -8.35
CA TYR A 47 2.25 -6.20 -7.69
C TYR A 47 3.14 -5.42 -8.66
N LEU A 48 3.72 -6.09 -9.67
CA LEU A 48 4.50 -5.41 -10.70
C LEU A 48 3.64 -4.58 -11.66
N THR A 49 2.37 -4.95 -11.84
CA THR A 49 1.46 -4.25 -12.76
C THR A 49 0.67 -3.14 -12.06
N HIS A 50 0.16 -3.40 -10.85
CA HIS A 50 -0.69 -2.47 -10.10
C HIS A 50 0.09 -1.58 -9.14
N GLY A 51 1.35 -1.90 -8.87
CA GLY A 51 2.17 -1.17 -7.89
C GLY A 51 1.76 -1.46 -6.44
N PRO A 52 2.31 -0.70 -5.48
CA PRO A 52 2.10 -0.95 -4.06
C PRO A 52 0.63 -0.69 -3.66
N GLN A 53 -0.03 -1.72 -3.14
CA GLN A 53 -1.42 -1.66 -2.67
C GLN A 53 -1.57 -1.10 -1.25
N GLY A 54 -0.46 -0.68 -0.64
CA GLY A 54 -0.36 -0.36 0.79
C GLY A 54 -1.06 0.91 1.26
N MET A 55 -1.79 1.62 0.38
CA MET A 55 -2.68 2.69 0.83
C MET A 55 -4.12 2.19 0.73
N PRO A 56 -4.73 1.70 1.82
CA PRO A 56 -6.16 1.90 1.95
C PRO A 56 -6.34 3.41 1.86
N GLY A 57 -6.87 3.88 0.74
CA GLY A 57 -7.46 5.21 0.72
C GLY A 57 -8.34 5.25 1.96
N HIS A 58 -7.99 6.13 2.90
CA HIS A 58 -8.91 6.55 3.94
C HIS A 58 -10.19 6.87 3.21
N GLU A 59 -11.16 5.96 3.34
CA GLU A 59 -12.50 6.15 2.88
C GLU A 59 -13.04 7.29 3.74
N HIS A 60 -12.82 8.51 3.27
CA HIS A 60 -13.65 9.64 3.65
C HIS A 60 -14.98 9.44 2.91
N HIS A 61 -15.74 8.40 3.28
CA HIS A 61 -17.17 8.42 3.02
C HIS A 61 -17.75 9.34 4.08
N GLU A 62 -17.77 10.62 3.71
CA GLU A 62 -18.77 11.60 4.09
C GLU A 62 -19.27 11.56 5.53
N HIS A 63 -18.69 12.46 6.33
CA HIS A 63 -19.38 13.04 7.47
C HIS A 63 -20.49 13.99 6.95
N HIS A 64 -21.56 13.47 6.33
CA HIS A 64 -22.78 14.23 6.11
C HIS A 64 -23.55 14.33 7.43
N GLY A 65 -22.98 15.08 8.37
CA GLY A 65 -23.73 15.69 9.46
C GLY A 65 -24.71 16.70 8.87
N HIS A 66 -25.93 16.28 8.59
CA HIS A 66 -27.05 17.20 8.36
C HIS A 66 -27.45 17.82 9.71
N HIS A 67 -26.68 18.81 10.14
CA HIS A 67 -27.01 19.67 11.27
C HIS A 67 -27.95 20.78 10.78
N GLY A 68 -29.18 20.78 11.32
CA GLY A 68 -30.00 21.97 11.53
C GLY A 68 -30.59 22.68 10.31
N HIS A 69 -31.89 22.49 10.07
CA HIS A 69 -32.76 23.58 9.64
C HIS A 69 -33.99 23.62 10.56
N GLY A 70 -33.90 24.48 11.59
CA GLY A 70 -35.08 24.95 12.28
C GLY A 70 -35.83 25.91 11.38
N HIS A 71 -36.99 25.49 10.87
CA HIS A 71 -37.98 26.40 10.32
C HIS A 71 -39.20 26.38 11.24
N GLY A 72 -39.41 27.49 11.93
CA GLY A 72 -40.56 27.71 12.80
C GLY A 72 -41.86 27.57 12.03
N CYS A 73 -42.72 26.67 12.51
CA CYS A 73 -44.13 26.67 12.17
C CYS A 73 -44.79 27.82 12.93
N GLY A 74 -45.12 28.89 12.21
CA GLY A 74 -46.04 29.92 12.69
C GLY A 74 -47.47 29.39 12.69
N CYS A 75 -48.13 29.51 13.83
CA CYS A 75 -49.57 29.69 13.94
C CYS A 75 -49.85 30.89 14.85
#